data_AF-K1S1E3-F1
#
_entry.id   AF-K1S1E3-F1
#
_cell.length_a   1.000
_cell.length_b   1.000
_cell.length_c   1.000
_cell.angle_alpha   90.00
_cell.angle_beta   90.00
_cell.angle_gamma   90.00
#
_symmetry.space_group_name_H-M   'P 1'
#
loop_
_entity.id
_entity.type
_entity.pdbx_description
1 polymer ?
#
loop_
_entity_poly.entity_id
_entity_poly.type
_entity_poly.pdbx_seq_one_letter_code
_entity_poly.pdbx_strand_id
1 'polypeptide(L)'
;MIIFAGDIGNMASGFAYDTYKAAFKSVFGEKMPIVQSIMGNHDYYGLRTPENCRRLFTKKIGSSPFTHYTVNGFHFIGVSPDCEKMSDGYRKILPYLKIEIELAKKECGDRPIFVTTHNCAENTVYGSDDWGDKGLFDLFSQYPNLINFAGHLHYSLLDERSVWQGAFTAFGTQSTSYVELENGKVNGSVPPDAYMFPMGYLLDFEEESITVRRMNFRLGKEEKPNMSVKIPYAVTKADFISERKHNSLPVMPNAYGHTEYDENGNTYLCFDKGESDDFVHSYAVFYSDGTRYDYFSDFYKGISSMADEVKLPVYSKSPGVYNIKVYAIDSYGSISDSYTSIDRSEVRRRKTYRRKLAPEIKY
;
A
#
# COMPACT_ATOMS: atom_id res chain seq x y z
N MET A 1 -15.72 -12.35 -7.63
CA MET A 1 -14.98 -12.89 -6.47
C MET A 1 -14.40 -11.72 -5.70
N ILE A 2 -14.26 -11.81 -4.37
CA ILE A 2 -13.60 -10.80 -3.53
C ILE A 2 -12.43 -11.48 -2.81
N ILE A 3 -11.28 -10.83 -2.79
CA ILE A 3 -10.06 -11.35 -2.17
C ILE A 3 -9.66 -10.40 -1.04
N PHE A 4 -9.39 -10.94 0.15
CA PHE A 4 -8.96 -10.19 1.31
C PHE A 4 -7.65 -10.75 1.86
N ALA A 5 -6.57 -9.97 1.75
CA ALA A 5 -5.19 -10.39 1.97
C ALA A 5 -4.75 -10.33 3.45
N GLY A 6 -5.61 -10.76 4.37
CA GLY A 6 -5.29 -10.87 5.80
C GLY A 6 -5.50 -9.60 6.62
N ASP A 7 -5.13 -9.68 7.90
CA ASP A 7 -5.34 -8.66 8.93
C ASP A 7 -6.80 -8.21 9.02
N ILE A 8 -7.70 -9.19 9.11
CA ILE A 8 -9.15 -8.93 9.25
C ILE A 8 -9.44 -8.25 10.58
N GLY A 9 -8.72 -8.63 11.65
CA GLY A 9 -8.74 -7.95 12.93
C GLY A 9 -7.34 -7.61 13.41
N ASN A 10 -7.24 -6.64 14.34
CA ASN A 10 -5.96 -6.30 14.97
C ASN A 10 -5.39 -7.43 15.86
N MET A 11 -6.23 -8.41 16.21
CA MET A 11 -5.88 -9.66 16.88
C MET A 11 -6.92 -10.72 16.54
N ALA A 12 -6.60 -12.00 16.75
CA ALA A 12 -7.53 -13.11 16.57
C ALA A 12 -8.78 -12.94 17.44
N SER A 13 -9.88 -12.50 16.82
CA SER A 13 -11.09 -12.12 17.54
C SER A 13 -12.35 -12.62 16.85
N GLY A 14 -13.15 -13.39 17.59
CA GLY A 14 -14.45 -13.83 17.11
C GLY A 14 -15.37 -12.66 16.75
N PHE A 15 -15.29 -11.57 17.51
CA PHE A 15 -16.08 -10.35 17.25
C PHE A 15 -15.64 -9.67 15.95
N ALA A 16 -14.32 -9.58 15.69
CA ALA A 16 -13.81 -9.00 14.45
C ALA A 16 -14.27 -9.82 13.23
N TYR A 17 -14.12 -11.14 13.29
CA TYR A 17 -14.56 -12.04 12.21
C TYR A 17 -16.08 -12.03 12.00
N ASP A 18 -16.88 -11.96 13.07
CA ASP A 18 -18.34 -11.83 12.95
C ASP A 18 -18.73 -10.48 12.33
N THR A 19 -18.05 -9.39 12.70
CA THR A 19 -18.27 -8.05 12.13
C THR A 19 -17.89 -8.00 10.65
N TYR A 20 -16.73 -8.58 10.29
CA TYR A 20 -16.29 -8.75 8.91
C TYR A 20 -17.35 -9.45 8.07
N LYS A 21 -17.87 -10.60 8.53
CA LYS A 21 -18.94 -11.32 7.82
C LYS A 21 -20.24 -10.54 7.74
N ALA A 22 -20.61 -9.83 8.81
CA ALA A 22 -21.80 -8.99 8.83
C ALA A 22 -21.74 -7.88 7.79
N ALA A 23 -20.55 -7.30 7.54
CA ALA A 23 -20.35 -6.28 6.51
C ALA A 23 -20.60 -6.82 5.08
N PHE A 24 -20.16 -8.05 4.76
CA PHE A 24 -20.51 -8.65 3.48
C PHE A 24 -22.01 -8.97 3.40
N LYS A 25 -22.57 -9.54 4.46
CA LYS A 25 -23.99 -9.91 4.50
C LYS A 25 -24.90 -8.69 4.35
N SER A 26 -24.54 -7.54 4.89
CA SER A 26 -25.35 -6.32 4.76
C SER A 26 -25.42 -5.79 3.33
N VAL A 27 -24.40 -6.07 2.51
CA VAL A 27 -24.34 -5.64 1.10
C VAL A 27 -24.94 -6.69 0.16
N PHE A 28 -24.56 -7.96 0.32
CA PHE A 28 -24.90 -9.02 -0.64
C PHE A 28 -26.09 -9.89 -0.22
N GLY A 29 -26.52 -9.81 1.05
CA GLY A 29 -27.57 -10.65 1.60
C GLY A 29 -27.26 -12.14 1.42
N GLU A 30 -28.21 -12.89 0.88
CA GLU A 30 -28.06 -14.34 0.61
C GLU A 30 -27.30 -14.62 -0.70
N LYS A 31 -27.12 -13.63 -1.58
CA LYS A 31 -26.41 -13.77 -2.87
C LYS A 31 -24.93 -13.41 -2.72
N MET A 32 -24.26 -14.08 -1.78
CA MET A 32 -22.85 -13.86 -1.50
C MET A 32 -21.96 -14.19 -2.72
N PRO A 33 -21.01 -13.33 -3.09
CA PRO A 33 -19.98 -13.71 -4.04
C PRO A 33 -19.04 -14.75 -3.43
N ILE A 34 -18.21 -15.39 -4.26
CA ILE A 34 -17.04 -16.13 -3.76
C ILE A 34 -16.13 -15.12 -3.04
N VAL A 35 -15.85 -15.36 -1.76
CA VAL A 35 -14.92 -14.56 -0.96
C VAL A 35 -13.75 -15.46 -0.55
N GLN A 36 -12.54 -15.09 -0.97
CA GLN A 36 -11.30 -15.68 -0.46
C GLN A 36 -10.76 -14.77 0.63
N SER A 37 -10.63 -15.30 1.83
CA SER A 37 -10.04 -14.60 2.97
C SER A 37 -8.88 -15.45 3.48
N ILE A 38 -7.72 -14.83 3.64
CA ILE A 38 -6.59 -15.41 4.35
C ILE A 38 -6.43 -14.68 5.70
N MET A 39 -5.59 -15.23 6.57
CA MET A 39 -5.12 -14.59 7.80
C MET A 39 -3.89 -13.74 7.50
N GLY A 40 -3.72 -12.66 8.25
CA GLY A 40 -2.46 -11.92 8.34
C GLY A 40 -1.75 -12.13 9.67
N ASN A 41 -0.66 -11.40 9.91
CA ASN A 41 0.09 -11.55 11.16
C ASN A 41 -0.74 -11.13 12.37
N HIS A 42 -1.64 -10.15 12.21
CA HIS A 42 -2.52 -9.72 13.31
C HIS A 42 -3.54 -10.78 13.68
N ASP A 43 -4.02 -11.58 12.72
CA ASP A 43 -4.93 -12.68 12.98
C ASP A 43 -4.30 -13.82 13.80
N TYR A 44 -2.99 -13.75 14.08
CA TYR A 44 -2.27 -14.65 14.98
C TYR A 44 -2.05 -14.10 16.40
N TYR A 45 -2.34 -12.82 16.67
CA TYR A 45 -2.20 -12.25 18.02
C TYR A 45 -3.37 -12.63 18.94
N GLY A 46 -3.12 -12.53 20.25
CA GLY A 46 -4.16 -12.61 21.30
C GLY A 46 -4.55 -14.02 21.76
N LEU A 47 -4.15 -15.08 21.05
CA LEU A 47 -4.35 -16.47 21.49
C LEU A 47 -3.02 -17.20 21.68
N ARG A 48 -3.05 -18.29 22.45
CA ARG A 48 -1.83 -18.99 22.91
C ARG A 48 -1.01 -19.66 21.82
N THR A 49 -1.63 -20.12 20.73
CA THR A 49 -0.92 -20.86 19.66
C THR A 49 -1.48 -20.54 18.28
N PRO A 50 -0.66 -20.59 17.22
CA PRO A 50 -1.12 -20.42 15.84
C PRO A 50 -2.27 -21.35 15.43
N GLU A 51 -2.29 -22.58 15.94
CA GLU A 51 -3.36 -23.55 15.70
C GLU A 51 -4.70 -23.09 16.27
N ASN A 52 -4.69 -22.44 17.44
CA ASN A 52 -5.90 -21.88 18.02
C ASN A 52 -6.43 -20.69 17.20
N CYS A 53 -5.54 -19.84 16.70
CA CYS A 53 -5.88 -18.73 15.80
C CYS A 53 -6.52 -19.26 14.52
N ARG A 54 -5.88 -20.21 13.84
CA ARG A 54 -6.42 -20.87 12.63
C ARG A 54 -7.76 -21.55 12.89
N ARG A 55 -7.91 -22.26 14.02
CA ARG A 55 -9.18 -22.90 14.38
C ARG A 55 -10.29 -21.88 14.61
N LEU A 56 -10.00 -20.75 15.27
CA LEU A 56 -10.97 -19.68 15.45
C LEU A 56 -11.36 -19.06 14.11
N PHE A 57 -10.38 -18.74 13.25
CA PHE A 57 -10.60 -18.24 11.90
C PHE A 57 -11.51 -19.19 11.12
N THR A 58 -11.15 -20.47 11.00
CA THR A 58 -11.96 -21.46 10.24
C THR A 58 -13.37 -21.57 10.80
N LYS A 59 -13.52 -21.60 12.12
CA LYS A 59 -14.84 -21.66 12.78
C LYS A 59 -15.70 -20.44 12.45
N LYS A 60 -15.12 -19.24 12.40
CA LYS A 60 -15.85 -17.98 12.27
C LYS A 60 -16.07 -17.60 10.81
N ILE A 61 -15.01 -17.61 10.02
CA ILE A 61 -15.03 -17.30 8.59
C ILE A 61 -15.84 -18.37 7.84
N GLY A 62 -15.61 -19.65 8.13
CA GLY A 62 -16.28 -20.78 7.49
C GLY A 62 -15.48 -21.41 6.35
N SER A 63 -14.23 -20.98 6.15
CA SER A 63 -13.28 -21.54 5.20
C SER A 63 -11.93 -21.75 5.87
N SER A 64 -11.12 -22.63 5.28
CA SER A 64 -9.71 -22.76 5.64
C SER A 64 -8.96 -21.44 5.39
N PRO A 65 -7.93 -21.11 6.20
CA PRO A 65 -6.99 -20.01 5.92
C PRO A 65 -6.02 -20.33 4.75
N PHE A 66 -6.12 -21.55 4.20
CA PHE A 66 -5.42 -22.03 3.02
C PHE A 66 -6.46 -22.51 2.00
N THR A 67 -6.54 -21.86 0.84
CA THR A 67 -7.60 -22.09 -0.15
C THR A 67 -7.03 -22.19 -1.55
N HIS A 68 -7.68 -22.99 -2.39
CA HIS A 68 -7.45 -23.05 -3.83
C HIS A 68 -8.81 -23.08 -4.51
N TYR A 69 -9.17 -22.00 -5.18
CA TYR A 69 -10.42 -21.88 -5.94
C TYR A 69 -10.13 -21.87 -7.43
N THR A 70 -10.99 -22.55 -8.20
CA THR A 70 -11.06 -22.39 -9.65
C THR A 70 -12.33 -21.61 -9.98
N VAL A 71 -12.18 -20.41 -10.55
CA VAL A 71 -13.31 -19.54 -10.92
C VAL A 71 -13.18 -19.20 -12.39
N ASN A 72 -14.18 -19.62 -13.19
CA ASN A 72 -14.20 -19.44 -14.65
C ASN A 72 -12.89 -19.91 -15.33
N GLY A 73 -12.32 -21.01 -14.84
CA GLY A 73 -11.08 -21.60 -15.35
C GLY A 73 -9.78 -20.95 -14.85
N PHE A 74 -9.83 -19.91 -14.02
CA PHE A 74 -8.65 -19.30 -13.39
C PHE A 74 -8.43 -19.82 -11.98
N HIS A 75 -7.16 -19.99 -11.59
CA HIS A 75 -6.77 -20.49 -10.27
C HIS A 75 -6.46 -19.33 -9.33
N PHE A 76 -7.06 -19.39 -8.13
CA PHE A 76 -6.88 -18.44 -7.04
C PHE A 76 -6.44 -19.19 -5.78
N ILE A 77 -5.16 -19.07 -5.44
CA ILE A 77 -4.55 -19.74 -4.30
C ILE A 77 -4.35 -18.72 -3.18
N GLY A 78 -5.03 -18.88 -2.05
CA GLY A 78 -4.87 -18.01 -0.89
C GLY A 78 -4.13 -18.76 0.22
N VAL A 79 -2.99 -18.22 0.68
CA VAL A 79 -2.17 -18.85 1.72
C VAL A 79 -1.81 -17.85 2.81
N SER A 80 -2.29 -18.13 4.02
CA SER A 80 -1.92 -17.41 5.24
C SER A 80 -0.47 -17.69 5.67
N PRO A 81 0.19 -16.78 6.41
CA PRO A 81 1.46 -17.11 7.06
C PRO A 81 1.25 -18.21 8.12
N ASP A 82 2.32 -18.88 8.54
CA ASP A 82 2.28 -19.91 9.57
C ASP A 82 2.31 -19.38 11.02
N CYS A 83 2.63 -18.09 11.19
CA CYS A 83 2.77 -17.40 12.47
C CYS A 83 2.55 -15.87 12.37
N GLU A 84 2.71 -15.21 13.50
CA GLU A 84 2.48 -13.78 13.75
C GLU A 84 3.64 -12.85 13.38
N LYS A 85 4.67 -13.39 12.72
CA LYS A 85 5.87 -12.61 12.40
C LYS A 85 5.60 -11.58 11.31
N MET A 86 6.22 -10.41 11.46
CA MET A 86 6.19 -9.35 10.45
C MET A 86 7.00 -9.69 9.19
N SER A 87 7.99 -10.56 9.30
CA SER A 87 8.74 -11.10 8.17
C SER A 87 9.06 -12.57 8.43
N ASP A 88 9.43 -13.34 7.40
CA ASP A 88 9.73 -14.78 7.53
C ASP A 88 8.53 -15.61 8.07
N GLY A 89 7.32 -15.22 7.64
CA GLY A 89 6.04 -15.80 8.06
C GLY A 89 5.65 -17.07 7.30
N TYR A 90 6.36 -17.44 6.24
CA TYR A 90 5.95 -18.52 5.32
C TYR A 90 6.78 -19.81 5.38
N ARG A 91 7.84 -19.87 6.19
CA ARG A 91 8.81 -21.00 6.17
C ARG A 91 8.20 -22.39 6.17
N LYS A 92 7.16 -22.63 6.98
CA LYS A 92 6.56 -23.98 7.09
C LYS A 92 5.53 -24.27 6.00
N ILE A 93 4.93 -23.24 5.42
CA ILE A 93 3.84 -23.38 4.45
C ILE A 93 4.31 -23.36 2.99
N LEU A 94 5.55 -22.92 2.71
CA LEU A 94 6.11 -22.92 1.35
C LEU A 94 6.00 -24.26 0.60
N PRO A 95 6.24 -25.44 1.20
CA PRO A 95 6.08 -26.72 0.49
C PRO A 95 4.64 -26.97 0.04
N TYR A 96 3.64 -26.59 0.87
CA TYR A 96 2.23 -26.69 0.52
C TYR A 96 1.89 -25.73 -0.64
N LEU A 97 2.30 -24.46 -0.52
CA LEU A 97 2.08 -23.46 -1.56
C LEU A 97 2.69 -23.88 -2.91
N LYS A 98 3.90 -24.45 -2.90
CA LYS A 98 4.53 -24.99 -4.10
C LYS A 98 3.67 -26.07 -4.76
N ILE A 99 3.13 -27.02 -3.99
CA ILE A 99 2.27 -28.08 -4.53
C ILE A 99 1.03 -27.49 -5.21
N GLU A 100 0.36 -26.53 -4.58
CA GLU A 100 -0.84 -25.89 -5.15
C GLU A 100 -0.53 -25.12 -6.45
N ILE A 101 0.61 -24.41 -6.50
CA ILE A 101 1.06 -23.72 -7.72
C ILE A 101 1.34 -24.72 -8.85
N GLU A 102 2.01 -25.84 -8.55
CA GLU A 102 2.30 -26.88 -9.55
C GLU A 102 1.03 -27.57 -10.06
N LEU A 103 0.02 -27.74 -9.20
CA LEU A 103 -1.29 -28.25 -9.61
C LEU A 103 -1.98 -27.27 -10.56
N ALA A 104 -2.05 -25.98 -10.19
CA ALA A 104 -2.61 -24.94 -11.06
C ALA A 104 -1.87 -24.87 -12.41
N LYS A 105 -0.54 -24.88 -12.39
CA LYS A 105 0.29 -24.83 -13.61
C LYS A 105 0.01 -25.98 -14.58
N LYS A 106 -0.20 -27.19 -14.07
CA LYS A 106 -0.54 -28.35 -14.92
C LYS A 106 -1.88 -28.18 -15.64
N GLU A 107 -2.84 -27.49 -15.03
CA GLU A 107 -4.18 -27.28 -15.60
C GLU A 107 -4.27 -26.03 -16.47
N CYS A 108 -3.54 -24.97 -16.13
CA CYS A 108 -3.68 -23.67 -16.78
C CYS A 108 -2.56 -23.32 -17.78
N GLY A 109 -1.47 -24.09 -17.83
CA GLY A 109 -0.33 -23.82 -18.71
C GLY A 109 0.29 -22.45 -18.39
N ASP A 110 0.34 -21.58 -19.40
CA ASP A 110 0.91 -20.23 -19.30
C ASP A 110 -0.10 -19.16 -18.83
N ARG A 111 -1.34 -19.56 -18.52
CA ARG A 111 -2.36 -18.64 -18.00
C ARG A 111 -2.00 -18.14 -16.60
N PRO A 112 -2.43 -16.92 -16.23
CA PRO A 112 -2.21 -16.37 -14.90
C PRO A 112 -2.65 -17.29 -13.77
N ILE A 113 -1.77 -17.49 -12.78
CA ILE A 113 -2.07 -18.13 -11.50
C ILE A 113 -2.07 -17.04 -10.43
N PHE A 114 -3.23 -16.78 -9.84
CA PHE A 114 -3.37 -15.75 -8.81
C PHE A 114 -3.02 -16.32 -7.45
N VAL A 115 -2.07 -15.69 -6.75
CA VAL A 115 -1.63 -16.10 -5.42
C VAL A 115 -1.80 -14.94 -4.44
N THR A 116 -2.61 -15.14 -3.41
CA THR A 116 -2.79 -14.17 -2.33
C THR A 116 -1.99 -14.59 -1.11
N THR A 117 -1.12 -13.68 -0.66
CA THR A 117 -0.35 -13.81 0.57
C THR A 117 -0.59 -12.59 1.45
N HIS A 118 -0.27 -12.70 2.74
CA HIS A 118 -0.31 -11.55 3.62
C HIS A 118 0.98 -10.76 3.49
N ASN A 119 2.13 -11.35 3.86
CA ASN A 119 3.43 -10.75 3.56
C ASN A 119 3.66 -10.72 2.05
N CYS A 120 4.34 -9.69 1.58
CA CYS A 120 4.82 -9.57 0.21
C CYS A 120 6.11 -10.38 0.02
N ALA A 121 6.41 -10.73 -1.24
CA ALA A 121 7.74 -11.22 -1.56
C ALA A 121 8.78 -10.10 -1.41
N GLU A 122 9.92 -10.41 -0.78
CA GLU A 122 10.99 -9.44 -0.54
C GLU A 122 11.49 -8.76 -1.84
N ASN A 123 11.81 -7.47 -1.76
CA ASN A 123 12.35 -6.66 -2.86
C ASN A 123 11.49 -6.66 -4.15
N THR A 124 10.17 -6.71 -4.01
CA THR A 124 9.23 -6.59 -5.14
C THR A 124 8.49 -5.28 -5.11
N VAL A 125 7.62 -5.09 -4.12
CA VAL A 125 6.71 -3.95 -4.02
C VAL A 125 7.15 -2.96 -2.93
N TYR A 126 6.55 -1.76 -2.92
CA TYR A 126 6.89 -0.67 -2.03
C TYR A 126 6.88 -1.07 -0.54
N GLY A 127 8.04 -1.00 0.11
CA GLY A 127 8.23 -1.37 1.52
C GLY A 127 8.58 -2.85 1.74
N SER A 128 8.60 -3.68 0.69
CA SER A 128 8.98 -5.10 0.78
C SER A 128 10.48 -5.33 0.96
N ASP A 129 11.30 -4.29 0.84
CA ASP A 129 12.72 -4.28 1.20
C ASP A 129 12.94 -4.39 2.71
N ASP A 130 12.01 -3.86 3.51
CA ASP A 130 12.05 -3.94 4.98
C ASP A 130 11.15 -5.07 5.54
N TRP A 131 9.99 -5.30 4.92
CA TRP A 131 8.91 -6.14 5.49
C TRP A 131 8.51 -7.33 4.61
N GLY A 132 9.31 -7.64 3.59
CA GLY A 132 9.05 -8.77 2.70
C GLY A 132 9.50 -10.12 3.27
N ASP A 133 8.96 -11.18 2.69
CA ASP A 133 9.35 -12.57 2.95
C ASP A 133 10.22 -13.09 1.80
N LYS A 134 11.47 -13.42 2.12
CA LYS A 134 12.44 -13.95 1.15
C LYS A 134 12.02 -15.30 0.57
N GLY A 135 11.43 -16.17 1.39
CA GLY A 135 11.02 -17.51 0.96
C GLY A 135 9.92 -17.46 -0.10
N LEU A 136 9.05 -16.45 -0.03
CA LEU A 136 8.06 -16.18 -1.09
C LEU A 136 8.74 -15.80 -2.41
N PHE A 137 9.74 -14.90 -2.40
CA PHE A 137 10.46 -14.51 -3.61
C PHE A 137 11.15 -15.72 -4.27
N ASP A 138 11.87 -16.52 -3.47
CA ASP A 138 12.57 -17.71 -3.95
C ASP A 138 11.61 -18.72 -4.60
N LEU A 139 10.40 -18.88 -4.05
CA LEU A 139 9.38 -19.75 -4.64
C LEU A 139 8.75 -19.14 -5.90
N PHE A 140 8.28 -17.89 -5.83
CA PHE A 140 7.51 -17.26 -6.90
C PHE A 140 8.34 -17.00 -8.17
N SER A 141 9.63 -16.73 -8.02
CA SER A 141 10.54 -16.53 -9.15
C SER A 141 10.67 -17.74 -10.10
N GLN A 142 10.20 -18.92 -9.68
CA GLN A 142 10.13 -20.14 -10.51
C GLN A 142 8.91 -20.16 -11.46
N TYR A 143 7.98 -19.19 -11.34
CA TYR A 143 6.68 -19.19 -12.03
C TYR A 143 6.39 -17.81 -12.68
N PRO A 144 6.78 -17.57 -13.95
CA PRO A 144 6.57 -16.28 -14.61
C PRO A 144 5.10 -15.86 -14.75
N ASN A 145 4.18 -16.82 -14.86
CA ASN A 145 2.73 -16.59 -14.92
C ASN A 145 2.06 -16.43 -13.55
N LEU A 146 2.83 -16.38 -12.47
CA LEU A 146 2.30 -16.11 -11.13
C LEU A 146 2.03 -14.62 -10.95
N ILE A 147 0.82 -14.31 -10.46
CA ILE A 147 0.38 -12.97 -10.12
C ILE A 147 0.11 -12.91 -8.62
N ASN A 148 1.00 -12.27 -7.86
CA ASN A 148 0.88 -12.15 -6.41
C ASN A 148 0.14 -10.87 -6.02
N PHE A 149 -0.85 -10.99 -5.14
CA PHE A 149 -1.44 -9.86 -4.41
C PHE A 149 -1.12 -10.03 -2.93
N ALA A 150 -0.41 -9.07 -2.35
CA ALA A 150 0.05 -9.11 -0.97
C ALA A 150 -0.51 -7.95 -0.12
N GLY A 151 -0.77 -8.22 1.16
CA GLY A 151 -1.19 -7.25 2.17
C GLY A 151 0.01 -6.71 2.96
N HIS A 152 -0.16 -6.66 4.29
CA HIS A 152 0.85 -6.39 5.33
C HIS A 152 1.43 -4.96 5.36
N LEU A 153 1.86 -4.43 4.22
CA LEU A 153 2.61 -3.18 4.14
C LEU A 153 1.77 -1.94 4.44
N HIS A 154 0.47 -1.98 4.13
CA HIS A 154 -0.46 -0.84 4.20
C HIS A 154 -0.10 0.36 3.31
N TYR A 155 1.00 0.26 2.54
CA TYR A 155 1.50 1.36 1.72
C TYR A 155 0.56 1.69 0.58
N SER A 156 0.56 2.97 0.17
CA SER A 156 -0.37 3.44 -0.84
C SER A 156 -0.15 2.72 -2.17
N LEU A 157 -1.23 2.15 -2.71
CA LEU A 157 -1.22 1.50 -4.02
C LEU A 157 -1.09 2.48 -5.20
N LEU A 158 -1.13 3.80 -4.93
CA LEU A 158 -0.99 4.84 -5.93
C LEU A 158 0.46 5.01 -6.40
N ASP A 159 1.41 4.68 -5.53
CA ASP A 159 2.82 4.69 -5.88
C ASP A 159 3.14 3.54 -6.84
N GLU A 160 3.83 3.83 -7.94
CA GLU A 160 4.16 2.79 -8.92
C GLU A 160 5.10 1.71 -8.36
N ARG A 161 5.83 1.98 -7.27
CA ARG A 161 6.59 0.96 -6.54
C ARG A 161 5.68 -0.12 -5.92
N SER A 162 4.38 0.13 -5.77
CA SER A 162 3.41 -0.89 -5.30
C SER A 162 3.10 -1.97 -6.34
N VAL A 163 3.65 -1.85 -7.56
CA VAL A 163 3.58 -2.88 -8.59
C VAL A 163 4.99 -3.27 -9.05
N TRP A 164 5.22 -4.56 -9.18
CA TRP A 164 6.49 -5.10 -9.65
C TRP A 164 6.28 -6.16 -10.71
N GLN A 165 7.09 -6.12 -11.76
CA GLN A 165 7.11 -7.12 -12.83
C GLN A 165 8.55 -7.44 -13.17
N GLY A 166 9.02 -8.65 -12.85
CA GLY A 166 10.41 -9.04 -13.07
C GLY A 166 10.62 -10.55 -13.26
N ALA A 167 10.49 -11.34 -12.20
CA ALA A 167 10.50 -12.81 -12.30
C ALA A 167 9.07 -13.39 -12.36
N PHE A 168 8.14 -12.65 -11.77
CA PHE A 168 6.69 -12.84 -11.72
C PHE A 168 6.07 -11.44 -11.60
N THR A 169 4.74 -11.33 -11.48
CA THR A 169 4.07 -10.05 -11.22
C THR A 169 3.63 -9.98 -9.76
N ALA A 170 3.90 -8.87 -9.07
CA ALA A 170 3.49 -8.64 -7.69
C ALA A 170 2.76 -7.30 -7.53
N PHE A 171 1.73 -7.30 -6.71
CA PHE A 171 0.94 -6.14 -6.34
C PHE A 171 0.89 -6.02 -4.81
N GLY A 172 1.38 -4.89 -4.29
CA GLY A 172 1.15 -4.46 -2.92
C GLY A 172 -0.25 -3.86 -2.81
N THR A 173 -1.06 -4.39 -1.91
CA THR A 173 -2.39 -3.86 -1.60
C THR A 173 -2.32 -2.86 -0.45
N GLN A 174 -3.16 -1.82 -0.54
CA GLN A 174 -3.32 -0.87 0.55
C GLN A 174 -4.30 -1.44 1.60
N SER A 175 -4.14 -1.02 2.85
CA SER A 175 -5.15 -1.25 3.88
C SER A 175 -6.41 -0.41 3.63
N THR A 176 -7.56 -0.98 3.99
CA THR A 176 -8.86 -0.30 3.98
C THR A 176 -9.17 0.40 5.30
N SER A 177 -8.35 0.20 6.34
CA SER A 177 -8.51 0.84 7.65
C SER A 177 -7.75 2.16 7.71
N TYR A 178 -6.50 2.18 7.25
CA TYR A 178 -5.66 3.37 7.13
C TYR A 178 -4.49 3.10 6.18
N VAL A 179 -4.02 4.13 5.48
CA VAL A 179 -2.78 4.06 4.67
C VAL A 179 -1.55 4.31 5.55
N GLU A 180 -0.49 3.53 5.33
CA GLU A 180 0.85 3.86 5.81
C GLU A 180 1.77 4.27 4.65
N LEU A 181 2.94 4.80 4.99
CA LEU A 181 4.05 5.14 4.12
C LEU A 181 5.36 4.89 4.87
N GLU A 182 6.50 5.04 4.20
CA GLU A 182 7.80 4.80 4.81
C GLU A 182 8.16 5.78 5.93
N ASN A 183 9.12 5.40 6.77
CA ASN A 183 9.60 6.27 7.83
C ASN A 183 10.42 7.45 7.30
N GLY A 184 10.64 8.44 8.17
CA GLY A 184 11.60 9.54 7.92
C GLY A 184 10.97 10.88 7.56
N LYS A 185 9.67 10.93 7.25
CA LYS A 185 8.96 12.19 7.05
C LYS A 185 8.35 12.69 8.35
N VAL A 186 8.36 14.01 8.56
CA VAL A 186 7.95 14.59 9.86
C VAL A 186 6.44 14.58 10.10
N ASN A 187 5.64 14.36 9.05
CA ASN A 187 4.20 14.08 9.13
C ASN A 187 3.88 12.59 9.34
N GLY A 188 4.90 11.76 9.66
CA GLY A 188 4.75 10.38 10.14
C GLY A 188 4.46 9.35 9.05
N SER A 189 4.75 8.07 9.34
CA SER A 189 4.44 6.92 8.48
C SER A 189 2.94 6.69 8.34
N VAL A 190 2.15 6.99 9.36
CA VAL A 190 0.69 7.16 9.26
C VAL A 190 0.40 8.64 9.06
N PRO A 191 0.25 9.12 7.80
CA PRO A 191 0.15 10.54 7.53
C PRO A 191 -1.22 11.13 7.94
N PRO A 192 -1.39 12.47 7.92
CA PRO A 192 -2.67 13.11 8.20
C PRO A 192 -3.81 12.52 7.36
N ASP A 193 -4.98 12.30 7.95
CA ASP A 193 -6.16 11.73 7.27
C ASP A 193 -5.99 10.31 6.69
N ALA A 194 -4.99 9.55 7.12
CA ALA A 194 -4.70 8.21 6.60
C ALA A 194 -5.89 7.22 6.60
N TYR A 195 -6.87 7.40 7.48
CA TYR A 195 -8.06 6.54 7.64
C TYR A 195 -9.24 6.90 6.71
N MET A 196 -9.08 7.93 5.87
CA MET A 196 -10.19 8.47 5.07
C MET A 196 -10.26 7.93 3.64
N PHE A 197 -9.21 7.27 3.16
CA PHE A 197 -9.03 6.94 1.75
C PHE A 197 -8.73 5.44 1.52
N PRO A 198 -9.66 4.54 1.87
CA PRO A 198 -9.52 3.12 1.53
C PRO A 198 -9.45 2.93 0.01
N MET A 199 -8.47 2.15 -0.43
CA MET A 199 -8.27 1.79 -1.83
C MET A 199 -8.01 0.29 -1.98
N GLY A 200 -8.25 -0.24 -3.16
CA GLY A 200 -7.91 -1.61 -3.53
C GLY A 200 -7.83 -1.77 -5.04
N TYR A 201 -7.64 -3.01 -5.50
CA TYR A 201 -7.63 -3.30 -6.93
C TYR A 201 -8.98 -3.86 -7.40
N LEU A 202 -9.37 -3.51 -8.62
CA LEU A 202 -10.43 -4.17 -9.38
C LEU A 202 -9.78 -4.88 -10.57
N LEU A 203 -10.10 -6.15 -10.77
CA LEU A 203 -9.59 -6.97 -11.86
C LEU A 203 -10.72 -7.21 -12.85
N ASP A 204 -10.58 -6.65 -14.05
CA ASP A 204 -11.49 -6.90 -15.17
C ASP A 204 -10.91 -7.97 -16.07
N PHE A 205 -11.59 -9.11 -16.16
CA PHE A 205 -11.23 -10.21 -17.05
C PHE A 205 -11.85 -9.95 -18.43
N GLU A 206 -11.01 -9.62 -19.40
CA GLU A 206 -11.39 -9.33 -20.79
C GLU A 206 -11.20 -10.60 -21.66
N GLU A 207 -11.28 -10.46 -22.99
CA GLU A 207 -11.18 -11.60 -23.91
C GLU A 207 -9.78 -12.23 -23.92
N GLU A 208 -8.72 -11.41 -23.87
CA GLU A 208 -7.32 -11.86 -23.99
C GLU A 208 -6.43 -11.47 -22.81
N SER A 209 -6.93 -10.64 -21.89
CA SER A 209 -6.14 -10.09 -20.78
C SER A 209 -6.97 -9.78 -19.53
N ILE A 210 -6.30 -9.59 -18.40
CA ILE A 210 -6.87 -8.96 -17.21
C ILE A 210 -6.36 -7.53 -17.11
N THR A 211 -7.27 -6.56 -16.98
CA THR A 211 -6.92 -5.18 -16.61
C THR A 211 -7.02 -5.03 -15.09
N VAL A 212 -5.90 -4.68 -14.46
CA VAL A 212 -5.81 -4.38 -13.02
C VAL A 212 -5.93 -2.87 -12.83
N ARG A 213 -7.05 -2.44 -12.23
CA ARG A 213 -7.38 -1.04 -11.94
C ARG A 213 -7.19 -0.72 -10.48
N ARG A 214 -6.78 0.50 -10.17
CA ARG A 214 -6.70 1.02 -8.80
C ARG A 214 -8.01 1.74 -8.48
N MET A 215 -8.71 1.32 -7.45
CA MET A 215 -10.01 1.87 -7.07
C MET A 215 -9.91 2.60 -5.74
N ASN A 216 -10.32 3.87 -5.74
CA ASN A 216 -10.53 4.63 -4.52
C ASN A 216 -11.98 4.42 -4.04
N PHE A 217 -12.15 3.61 -3.00
CA PHE A 217 -13.48 3.23 -2.51
C PHE A 217 -14.22 4.37 -1.82
N ARG A 218 -13.48 5.34 -1.25
CA ARG A 218 -14.09 6.54 -0.67
C ARG A 218 -14.75 7.41 -1.73
N LEU A 219 -14.08 7.56 -2.86
CA LEU A 219 -14.50 8.47 -3.94
C LEU A 219 -15.29 7.76 -5.04
N GLY A 220 -15.34 6.42 -5.01
CA GLY A 220 -16.05 5.61 -6.01
C GLY A 220 -15.45 5.76 -7.41
N LYS A 221 -14.15 6.03 -7.52
CA LYS A 221 -13.47 6.35 -8.78
C LYS A 221 -12.23 5.49 -9.00
N GLU A 222 -11.90 5.27 -10.27
CA GLU A 222 -10.61 4.71 -10.67
C GLU A 222 -9.51 5.77 -10.51
N GLU A 223 -8.38 5.35 -9.94
CA GLU A 223 -7.16 6.14 -9.83
C GLU A 223 -6.19 5.71 -10.92
N LYS A 224 -5.52 6.68 -11.55
CA LYS A 224 -4.52 6.45 -12.61
C LYS A 224 -5.01 5.51 -13.73
N PRO A 225 -6.16 5.77 -14.39
CA PRO A 225 -6.71 4.88 -15.43
C PRO A 225 -5.74 4.63 -16.60
N ASN A 226 -4.89 5.61 -16.90
CA ASN A 226 -3.87 5.53 -17.96
C ASN A 226 -2.62 4.72 -17.55
N MET A 227 -2.53 4.27 -16.30
CA MET A 227 -1.42 3.48 -15.74
C MET A 227 -1.94 2.16 -15.15
N SER A 228 -3.07 1.67 -15.65
CA SER A 228 -3.58 0.33 -15.35
C SER A 228 -2.62 -0.73 -15.88
N VAL A 229 -2.56 -1.87 -15.18
CA VAL A 229 -1.66 -2.97 -15.55
C VAL A 229 -2.44 -4.02 -16.31
N LYS A 230 -2.01 -4.32 -17.53
CA LYS A 230 -2.60 -5.38 -18.35
C LYS A 230 -1.79 -6.66 -18.21
N ILE A 231 -2.46 -7.75 -17.84
CA ILE A 231 -1.87 -9.07 -17.69
C ILE A 231 -2.43 -9.96 -18.81
N PRO A 232 -1.64 -10.35 -19.80
CA PRO A 232 -2.13 -11.23 -20.87
C PRO A 232 -2.43 -12.64 -20.34
N TYR A 233 -3.29 -13.40 -21.04
CA TYR A 233 -3.54 -14.80 -20.70
C TYR A 233 -2.39 -15.74 -21.08
N ALA A 234 -1.39 -15.27 -21.82
CA ALA A 234 -0.13 -15.98 -22.01
C ALA A 234 0.98 -15.09 -21.45
N VAL A 235 1.29 -15.24 -20.15
CA VAL A 235 2.24 -14.36 -19.47
C VAL A 235 3.67 -14.80 -19.77
N THR A 236 4.47 -13.89 -20.31
CA THR A 236 5.89 -14.06 -20.55
C THR A 236 6.70 -12.94 -19.91
N LYS A 237 8.01 -13.13 -19.75
CA LYS A 237 8.89 -12.07 -19.24
C LYS A 237 8.95 -10.84 -20.17
N ALA A 238 8.58 -10.98 -21.44
CA ALA A 238 8.53 -9.85 -22.37
C ALA A 238 7.38 -8.87 -22.03
N ASP A 239 6.38 -9.32 -21.27
CA ASP A 239 5.24 -8.51 -20.84
C ASP A 239 5.55 -7.67 -19.59
N PHE A 240 6.75 -7.83 -19.01
CA PHE A 240 7.12 -7.17 -17.77
C PHE A 240 7.65 -5.77 -18.01
N ILE A 241 7.04 -4.81 -17.31
CA ILE A 241 7.54 -3.44 -17.22
C ILE A 241 8.51 -3.40 -16.03
N SER A 242 9.78 -3.65 -16.31
CA SER A 242 10.82 -3.76 -15.27
C SER A 242 11.13 -2.43 -14.57
N GLU A 243 10.92 -1.30 -15.26
CA GLU A 243 11.12 0.04 -14.70
C GLU A 243 9.85 0.87 -14.87
N ARG A 244 9.22 1.18 -13.74
CA ARG A 244 8.11 2.15 -13.66
C ARG A 244 8.59 3.54 -13.26
N LYS A 245 9.92 3.72 -13.20
CA LYS A 245 10.56 4.99 -12.88
C LYS A 245 10.42 5.96 -14.05
N HIS A 246 10.06 7.19 -13.72
CA HIS A 246 10.07 8.31 -14.65
C HIS A 246 11.44 8.98 -14.69
N ASN A 247 11.82 9.52 -15.86
CA ASN A 247 13.16 10.07 -16.08
C ASN A 247 13.23 11.58 -15.86
N SER A 248 12.11 12.30 -15.89
CA SER A 248 12.08 13.74 -15.65
C SER A 248 12.21 14.04 -14.17
N LEU A 249 12.99 15.07 -13.81
CA LEU A 249 13.00 15.57 -12.43
C LEU A 249 11.65 16.23 -12.12
N PRO A 250 11.16 16.13 -10.87
CA PRO A 250 10.01 16.92 -10.45
C PRO A 250 10.36 18.42 -10.50
N VAL A 251 9.33 19.27 -10.51
CA VAL A 251 9.47 20.72 -10.65
C VAL A 251 8.61 21.44 -9.61
N MET A 252 9.09 22.58 -9.12
CA MET A 252 8.31 23.54 -8.34
C MET A 252 7.90 24.67 -9.30
N PRO A 253 6.62 24.79 -9.68
CA PRO A 253 6.20 25.68 -10.76
C PRO A 253 6.32 27.16 -10.40
N ASN A 254 6.21 27.49 -9.11
CA ASN A 254 6.26 28.86 -8.63
C ASN A 254 7.47 29.08 -7.70
N ALA A 255 8.20 30.17 -7.97
CA ALA A 255 9.40 30.52 -7.22
C ALA A 255 9.10 31.06 -5.82
N TYR A 256 7.87 31.48 -5.53
CA TYR A 256 7.52 32.13 -4.26
C TYR A 256 6.27 31.54 -3.63
N GLY A 257 6.33 31.34 -2.31
CA GLY A 257 5.19 31.00 -1.46
C GLY A 257 5.10 31.95 -0.27
N HIS A 258 4.20 31.67 0.66
CA HIS A 258 4.00 32.51 1.84
C HIS A 258 3.77 31.68 3.10
N THR A 259 3.68 32.37 4.23
CA THR A 259 3.43 31.75 5.53
C THR A 259 2.06 32.15 6.05
N GLU A 260 1.29 31.17 6.49
CA GLU A 260 0.01 31.38 7.15
C GLU A 260 0.00 30.86 8.58
N TYR A 261 -0.99 31.31 9.35
CA TYR A 261 -1.20 30.93 10.74
C TYR A 261 -2.65 30.54 10.96
N ASP A 262 -2.88 29.51 11.78
CA ASP A 262 -4.21 29.28 12.34
C ASP A 262 -4.44 30.13 13.61
N GLU A 263 -5.66 30.07 14.15
CA GLU A 263 -6.08 30.78 15.36
C GLU A 263 -5.24 30.41 16.60
N ASN A 264 -4.61 29.23 16.59
CA ASN A 264 -3.77 28.74 17.68
C ASN A 264 -2.30 29.14 17.50
N GLY A 265 -1.96 29.89 16.45
CA GLY A 265 -0.60 30.28 16.09
C GLY A 265 0.22 29.13 15.51
N ASN A 266 -0.37 28.05 15.02
CA ASN A 266 0.37 27.05 14.25
C ASN A 266 0.75 27.63 12.89
N THR A 267 2.02 27.46 12.51
CA THR A 267 2.57 27.93 11.24
C THR A 267 2.32 26.93 10.11
N TYR A 268 1.96 27.44 8.93
CA TYR A 268 1.79 26.70 7.69
C TYR A 268 2.61 27.35 6.57
N LEU A 269 3.27 26.53 5.77
CA LEU A 269 3.93 26.95 4.53
C LEU A 269 2.94 26.75 3.39
N CYS A 270 2.61 27.84 2.68
CA CYS A 270 1.68 27.83 1.57
C CYS A 270 2.43 28.05 0.25
N PHE A 271 2.24 27.14 -0.71
CA PHE A 271 2.91 27.18 -2.00
C PHE A 271 2.15 26.32 -3.03
N ASP A 272 2.33 26.62 -4.32
CA ASP A 272 1.76 25.83 -5.41
C ASP A 272 2.33 24.40 -5.39
N LYS A 273 1.49 23.39 -5.64
CA LYS A 273 1.96 22.00 -5.67
C LYS A 273 3.07 21.83 -6.70
N GLY A 274 4.03 20.98 -6.38
CA GLY A 274 5.02 20.57 -7.36
C GLY A 274 4.42 19.67 -8.44
N GLU A 275 5.11 19.59 -9.56
CA GLU A 275 4.76 18.78 -10.72
C GLU A 275 5.77 17.65 -10.92
N SER A 276 5.31 16.52 -11.42
CA SER A 276 6.10 15.32 -11.70
C SER A 276 5.36 14.48 -12.75
N ASP A 277 6.07 13.61 -13.45
CA ASP A 277 5.49 12.73 -14.49
C ASP A 277 4.37 11.82 -13.93
N ASP A 278 4.46 11.44 -12.64
CA ASP A 278 3.40 10.72 -11.92
C ASP A 278 2.70 11.63 -10.90
N PHE A 279 3.37 11.88 -9.77
CA PHE A 279 3.00 12.86 -8.78
C PHE A 279 4.23 13.25 -7.95
N VAL A 280 4.16 14.39 -7.26
CA VAL A 280 5.16 14.72 -6.24
C VAL A 280 4.86 13.92 -4.99
N HIS A 281 5.78 13.01 -4.64
CA HIS A 281 5.63 12.10 -3.52
C HIS A 281 5.86 12.81 -2.18
N SER A 282 6.87 13.68 -2.13
CA SER A 282 7.26 14.39 -0.92
C SER A 282 7.91 15.74 -1.22
N TYR A 283 8.01 16.58 -0.19
CA TYR A 283 8.71 17.86 -0.25
C TYR A 283 9.88 17.87 0.73
N ALA A 284 11.06 18.29 0.28
CA ALA A 284 12.20 18.63 1.13
C ALA A 284 12.15 20.12 1.49
N VAL A 285 12.06 20.41 2.78
CA VAL A 285 11.98 21.78 3.32
C VAL A 285 13.30 22.12 4.01
N PHE A 286 14.06 23.03 3.42
CA PHE A 286 15.33 23.54 3.95
C PHE A 286 15.13 24.88 4.63
N TYR A 287 15.58 24.99 5.87
CA TYR A 287 15.56 26.22 6.65
C TYR A 287 16.93 26.90 6.59
N SER A 288 16.95 28.23 6.71
CA SER A 288 18.18 29.04 6.67
C SER A 288 19.19 28.74 7.79
N ASP A 289 18.79 28.01 8.83
CA ASP A 289 19.71 27.53 9.88
C ASP A 289 20.36 26.18 9.55
N GLY A 290 20.18 25.67 8.33
CA GLY A 290 20.74 24.41 7.84
C GLY A 290 19.88 23.18 8.14
N THR A 291 18.74 23.32 8.84
CA THR A 291 17.85 22.18 9.10
C THR A 291 17.12 21.75 7.83
N ARG A 292 17.01 20.45 7.58
CA ARG A 292 16.13 19.85 6.55
C ARG A 292 15.04 19.02 7.22
N TYR A 293 13.79 19.20 6.77
CA TYR A 293 12.67 18.32 7.10
C TYR A 293 11.94 17.90 5.84
N ASP A 294 11.66 16.60 5.73
CA ASP A 294 10.91 16.05 4.61
C ASP A 294 9.47 15.75 5.03
N TYR A 295 8.54 15.98 4.13
CA TYR A 295 7.12 15.79 4.34
C TYR A 295 6.54 15.00 3.18
N PHE A 296 5.67 14.02 3.45
CA PHE A 296 4.83 13.48 2.37
C PHE A 296 3.93 14.59 1.81
N SER A 297 3.73 14.56 0.49
CA SER A 297 2.60 15.27 -0.11
C SER A 297 1.29 14.56 0.25
N ASP A 298 0.16 15.06 -0.23
CA ASP A 298 -1.15 14.48 0.00
C ASP A 298 -1.58 13.45 -1.07
N PHE A 299 -0.64 12.93 -1.87
CA PHE A 299 -0.93 11.96 -2.95
C PHE A 299 -1.75 10.75 -2.47
N TYR A 300 -1.48 10.27 -1.25
CA TYR A 300 -2.15 9.13 -0.63
C TYR A 300 -3.66 9.34 -0.41
N LYS A 301 -4.17 10.56 -0.60
CA LYS A 301 -5.60 10.88 -0.57
C LYS A 301 -6.33 10.56 -1.90
N GLY A 302 -5.59 10.24 -2.96
CA GLY A 302 -6.10 10.08 -4.32
C GLY A 302 -5.56 11.18 -5.23
N ILE A 303 -5.26 10.85 -6.49
CA ILE A 303 -4.53 11.73 -7.41
C ILE A 303 -5.31 13.01 -7.70
N SER A 304 -6.61 12.89 -7.96
CA SER A 304 -7.51 14.04 -8.15
C SER A 304 -8.00 14.68 -6.85
N SER A 305 -7.47 14.26 -5.71
CA SER A 305 -7.73 14.87 -4.39
C SER A 305 -6.52 15.59 -3.81
N MET A 306 -5.39 15.60 -4.53
CA MET A 306 -4.24 16.43 -4.20
C MET A 306 -4.58 17.90 -4.33
N ALA A 307 -4.20 18.69 -3.33
CA ALA A 307 -4.45 20.13 -3.35
C ALA A 307 -3.57 20.82 -4.42
N ASP A 308 -4.16 21.78 -5.17
CA ASP A 308 -3.40 22.62 -6.09
C ASP A 308 -2.50 23.62 -5.34
N GLU A 309 -2.98 24.13 -4.20
CA GLU A 309 -2.18 24.91 -3.25
C GLU A 309 -1.89 24.06 -2.01
N VAL A 310 -0.62 23.80 -1.75
CA VAL A 310 -0.16 23.03 -0.60
C VAL A 310 -0.15 23.92 0.63
N LYS A 311 -0.89 23.52 1.67
CA LYS A 311 -0.84 24.13 3.00
C LYS A 311 -0.15 23.21 3.99
N LEU A 312 1.18 23.26 4.02
CA LEU A 312 2.03 22.33 4.76
C LEU A 312 2.20 22.76 6.24
N PRO A 313 1.69 21.99 7.23
CA PRO A 313 1.89 22.32 8.63
C PRO A 313 3.35 22.17 9.04
N VAL A 314 3.93 23.20 9.66
CA VAL A 314 5.31 23.14 10.16
C VAL A 314 5.35 22.29 11.43
N TYR A 315 6.02 21.14 11.35
CA TYR A 315 6.23 20.24 12.48
C TYR A 315 7.67 20.26 12.98
N SER A 316 7.84 20.00 14.28
CA SER A 316 9.09 19.75 14.99
C SER A 316 10.13 20.89 14.96
N LYS A 317 9.84 22.01 14.27
CA LYS A 317 10.71 23.19 14.19
C LYS A 317 10.56 24.12 15.40
N SER A 318 11.68 24.65 15.88
CA SER A 318 11.72 25.64 16.97
C SER A 318 11.16 26.99 16.52
N PRO A 319 10.57 27.79 17.43
CA PRO A 319 10.17 29.15 17.11
C PRO A 319 11.34 30.00 16.63
N GLY A 320 11.07 30.92 15.71
CA GLY A 320 12.10 31.76 15.08
C GLY A 320 11.69 32.23 13.68
N VAL A 321 12.52 33.07 13.06
CA VAL A 321 12.29 33.57 11.70
C VAL A 321 13.28 32.90 10.75
N TYR A 322 12.79 32.30 9.68
CA TYR A 322 13.60 31.52 8.74
C TYR A 322 13.34 31.94 7.30
N ASN A 323 14.37 31.91 6.46
CA ASN A 323 14.16 31.79 5.01
C ASN A 323 14.10 30.31 4.68
N ILE A 324 13.11 29.91 3.88
CA ILE A 324 12.80 28.51 3.63
C ILE A 324 12.85 28.25 2.12
N LYS A 325 13.44 27.12 1.73
CA LYS A 325 13.38 26.59 0.36
C LYS A 325 12.66 25.25 0.37
N VAL A 326 11.67 25.11 -0.52
CA VAL A 326 10.89 23.88 -0.69
C VAL A 326 11.19 23.27 -2.05
N TYR A 327 11.61 22.02 -2.04
CA TYR A 327 11.91 21.22 -3.25
C TYR A 327 10.92 20.06 -3.35
N ALA A 328 10.53 19.69 -4.56
CA ALA A 328 9.72 18.51 -4.82
C ALA A 328 10.61 17.26 -4.93
N ILE A 329 10.06 16.11 -4.51
CA ILE A 329 10.70 14.80 -4.60
C ILE A 329 9.70 13.81 -5.20
N ASP A 330 10.12 13.04 -6.20
CA ASP A 330 9.34 11.93 -6.77
C ASP A 330 9.40 10.66 -5.89
N SER A 331 8.67 9.62 -6.29
CA SER A 331 8.64 8.33 -5.59
C SER A 331 9.99 7.61 -5.55
N TYR A 332 10.92 7.93 -6.45
CA TYR A 332 12.22 7.28 -6.58
C TYR A 332 13.36 8.10 -5.96
N GLY A 333 13.03 9.18 -5.26
CA GLY A 333 13.98 10.03 -4.54
C GLY A 333 14.66 11.10 -5.39
N SER A 334 14.28 11.28 -6.65
CA SER A 334 14.79 12.38 -7.48
C SER A 334 14.25 13.70 -6.94
N ILE A 335 15.14 14.69 -6.76
CA ILE A 335 14.80 16.00 -6.19
C ILE A 335 14.80 17.04 -7.32
N SER A 336 13.84 17.97 -7.27
CA SER A 336 13.76 19.08 -8.23
C SER A 336 15.00 20.00 -8.17
N ASP A 337 15.41 20.57 -9.30
CA ASP A 337 16.39 21.66 -9.31
C ASP A 337 15.76 23.00 -8.90
N SER A 338 14.53 23.23 -9.35
CA SER A 338 13.69 24.37 -8.97
C SER A 338 13.21 24.24 -7.53
N TYR A 339 13.00 25.38 -6.86
CA TYR A 339 12.41 25.44 -5.52
C TYR A 339 11.47 26.63 -5.37
N THR A 340 10.57 26.54 -4.40
CA THR A 340 9.80 27.68 -3.90
C THR A 340 10.50 28.30 -2.70
N SER A 341 10.72 29.62 -2.72
CA SER A 341 11.24 30.40 -1.60
C SER A 341 10.09 30.95 -0.75
N ILE A 342 10.23 30.83 0.57
CA ILE A 342 9.35 31.48 1.54
C ILE A 342 10.24 32.28 2.48
N ASP A 343 10.23 33.59 2.29
CA ASP A 343 11.16 34.49 2.95
C ASP A 343 10.62 34.96 4.30
N ARG A 344 11.49 35.02 5.30
CA ARG A 344 11.18 35.52 6.65
C ARG A 344 9.93 34.87 7.29
N SER A 345 9.71 33.58 7.05
CA SER A 345 8.67 32.78 7.70
C SER A 345 8.89 32.75 9.22
N GLU A 346 7.95 33.29 9.98
CA GLU A 346 7.97 33.23 11.45
C GLU A 346 7.32 31.92 11.93
N VAL A 347 8.12 31.01 12.47
CA VAL A 347 7.59 29.87 13.24
C VAL A 347 7.22 30.40 14.62
N ARG A 348 5.91 30.53 14.90
CA ARG A 348 5.41 31.15 16.14
C ARG A 348 5.46 30.22 17.34
N ARG A 349 5.26 28.92 17.11
CA ARG A 349 5.30 27.90 18.15
C ARG A 349 5.76 26.57 17.61
N ARG A 350 6.35 25.75 18.48
CA ARG A 350 6.72 24.37 18.14
C ARG A 350 5.48 23.48 18.18
N LYS A 351 5.15 22.85 17.05
CA LYS A 351 4.09 21.83 16.93
C LYS A 351 4.74 20.48 16.65
N THR A 352 4.40 19.44 17.38
CA THR A 352 4.86 18.07 17.09
C THR A 352 3.75 17.31 16.40
N TYR A 353 4.06 16.60 15.32
CA TYR A 353 3.13 15.63 14.77
C TYR A 353 3.02 14.46 15.76
N ARG A 354 1.83 14.26 16.32
CA ARG A 354 1.58 13.10 17.19
C ARG A 354 1.54 11.87 16.31
N ARG A 355 2.60 11.06 16.36
CA ARG A 355 2.65 9.76 15.68
C ARG A 355 1.37 9.00 16.02
N LYS A 356 0.59 8.72 14.98
CA LYS A 356 -0.49 7.75 15.05
C LYS A 356 0.17 6.43 14.78
N LEU A 357 0.21 5.55 15.77
CA LEU A 357 0.59 4.18 15.52
C LEU A 357 -0.62 3.49 14.86
N ALA A 358 -0.36 2.56 13.93
CA ALA A 358 -1.27 1.45 13.65
C ALA A 358 -1.97 1.02 14.95
N PRO A 359 -3.29 0.77 14.97
CA PRO A 359 -4.07 0.58 16.20
C PRO A 359 -3.28 -0.24 17.21
N GLU A 360 -2.79 0.48 18.22
CA GLU A 360 -1.65 0.08 19.03
C GLU A 360 -1.85 -1.31 19.60
N ILE A 361 -1.04 -2.27 19.14
CA ILE A 361 -0.70 -3.43 19.95
C ILE A 361 0.03 -2.85 21.15
N LYS A 362 -0.70 -2.65 22.25
CA LYS A 362 -0.05 -2.53 23.55
C LYS A 362 0.59 -3.89 23.82
N TYR A 363 1.91 -3.94 23.74
CA TYR A 363 2.74 -5.06 24.21
C TYR A 363 2.43 -5.41 25.66
#